data_AF-A0A659RBD1-F1
#
_entry.id   AF-A0A659RBD1-F1
#
_cell.length_a   1.000
_cell.length_b   1.000
_cell.length_c   1.000
_cell.angle_alpha   90.00
_cell.angle_beta   90.00
_cell.angle_gamma   90.00
#
_symmetry.space_group_name_H-M   'P 1'
#
loop_
_entity.id
_entity.type
_entity.pdbx_description
1 polymer ?
#
loop_
_entity_poly.entity_id
_entity_poly.type
_entity_poly.pdbx_seq_one_letter_code
_entity_poly.pdbx_strand_id
1 'polypeptide(L)'
;MSTQSKHLSSVLIEKNIEGFTLTYHQRLILRHSTENPCLWIGAGVADIDMFRGNFSIKDKLNEKIALTEATVSELPDGWLVQFSRGATISATLRISADEAGRLKLDLQNDDLHHNRIWLRRAASPGGAIFGCGAQCSEVALRG
;
A
#
# COMPACT_ATOMS: atom_id res chain seq x y z
N MET A 1 -21.82 17.98 13.69
CA MET A 1 -20.53 17.28 13.89
C MET A 1 -20.57 16.02 13.04
N SER A 2 -19.83 15.97 11.93
CA SER A 2 -19.93 14.90 10.94
C SER A 2 -19.43 13.56 11.50
N THR A 3 -20.17 12.50 11.22
CA THR A 3 -19.92 11.12 11.67
C THR A 3 -18.55 10.57 11.25
N GLN A 4 -17.96 11.09 10.16
CA GLN A 4 -16.64 10.68 9.67
C GLN A 4 -15.50 10.96 10.66
N SER A 5 -15.59 12.03 11.45
CA SER A 5 -14.52 12.40 12.39
C SER A 5 -14.38 11.42 13.57
N LYS A 6 -15.45 10.71 13.95
CA LYS A 6 -15.44 9.78 15.11
C LYS A 6 -14.54 8.56 14.89
N HIS A 7 -14.40 8.10 13.64
CA HIS A 7 -13.70 6.85 13.31
C HIS A 7 -12.19 7.01 13.12
N LEU A 8 -11.69 8.24 13.04
CA LEU A 8 -10.25 8.50 12.89
C LEU A 8 -9.48 8.34 14.22
N SER A 9 -10.17 8.23 15.36
CA SER A 9 -9.54 8.06 16.68
C SER A 9 -8.67 6.82 16.81
N SER A 10 -8.93 5.78 16.02
CA SER A 10 -8.13 4.55 15.97
C SER A 10 -7.01 4.58 14.93
N VAL A 11 -6.92 5.64 14.11
CA VAL A 11 -5.89 5.82 13.09
C VAL A 11 -4.89 6.86 13.58
N LEU A 12 -3.62 6.51 13.63
CA LEU A 12 -2.53 7.39 14.04
C LEU A 12 -1.50 7.44 12.93
N ILE A 13 -1.12 8.65 12.52
CA ILE A 13 0.03 8.88 11.64
C ILE A 13 1.07 9.70 12.39
N GLU A 14 2.28 9.16 12.50
CA GLU A 14 3.41 9.88 13.08
C GLU A 14 4.39 10.22 11.97
N LYS A 15 4.73 11.51 11.88
CA LYS A 15 5.70 12.05 10.92
C LYS A 15 7.07 12.08 11.57
N ASN A 16 8.11 11.73 10.82
CA ASN A 16 9.49 12.00 11.18
C ASN A 16 10.22 12.67 10.00
N ILE A 17 11.47 13.09 10.21
CA ILE A 17 12.25 13.84 9.22
C ILE A 17 12.42 13.04 7.91
N GLU A 18 12.40 11.71 7.99
CA GLU A 18 12.72 10.82 6.87
C GLU A 18 11.51 10.04 6.33
N GLY A 19 10.30 10.27 6.86
CA GLY A 19 9.12 9.51 6.47
C GLY A 19 7.99 9.51 7.51
N PHE A 20 7.24 8.40 7.58
CA PHE A 20 6.06 8.28 8.44
C PHE A 20 5.76 6.85 8.89
N THR A 21 4.97 6.72 9.94
CA THR A 21 4.33 5.47 10.37
C THR A 21 2.81 5.64 10.34
N LEU A 22 2.10 4.57 9.97
CA LEU A 22 0.65 4.47 10.06
C LEU A 22 0.28 3.33 10.99
N THR A 23 -0.46 3.65 12.05
CA THR A 23 -0.95 2.70 13.05
C THR A 23 -2.48 2.69 13.04
N TYR A 24 -3.08 1.51 13.10
CA TYR A 24 -4.53 1.32 13.20
C TYR A 24 -4.85 0.33 14.30
N HIS A 25 -5.63 0.75 15.30
CA HIS A 25 -5.88 -0.01 16.54
C HIS A 25 -4.60 -0.60 17.15
N GLN A 26 -3.58 0.25 17.33
CA GLN A 26 -2.27 -0.11 17.89
C GLN A 26 -1.48 -1.14 17.06
N ARG A 27 -1.89 -1.42 15.82
CA ARG A 27 -1.15 -2.26 14.89
C ARG A 27 -0.44 -1.37 13.87
N LEU A 28 0.88 -1.51 13.77
CA LEU A 28 1.64 -0.85 12.72
C LEU A 28 1.23 -1.45 11.37
N ILE A 29 0.72 -0.61 10.45
CA ILE A 29 0.24 -1.01 9.13
C ILE A 29 1.29 -0.68 8.08
N LEU A 30 1.75 0.56 8.04
CA LEU A 30 2.78 1.04 7.11
C LEU A 30 3.91 1.71 7.90
N ARG A 31 5.13 1.51 7.41
CA ARG A 31 6.32 2.24 7.84
C ARG A 31 7.08 2.63 6.59
N HIS A 32 7.35 3.92 6.46
CA HIS A 32 8.06 4.49 5.34
C HIS A 32 9.28 5.27 5.84
N SER A 33 10.42 5.07 5.18
CA SER A 33 11.52 6.02 5.20
C SER A 33 12.25 6.03 3.86
N THR A 34 13.14 7.00 3.64
CA THR A 34 14.01 7.06 2.45
C THR A 34 14.76 5.74 2.20
N GLU A 35 15.35 5.17 3.27
CA GLU A 35 16.11 3.91 3.22
C GLU A 35 15.21 2.67 3.15
N ASN A 36 13.99 2.76 3.67
CA ASN A 36 13.03 1.66 3.74
C ASN A 36 11.67 2.12 3.20
N PRO A 37 11.56 2.37 1.88
CA PRO A 37 10.31 2.83 1.29
C PRO A 37 9.25 1.74 1.44
N CYS A 38 8.00 2.14 1.63
CA CYS A 38 6.87 1.22 1.67
C CYS A 38 6.17 1.04 0.32
N LEU A 39 6.49 1.88 -0.67
CA LEU A 39 5.78 1.93 -1.95
C LEU A 39 6.76 1.94 -3.12
N TRP A 40 6.50 1.06 -4.08
CA TRP A 40 7.09 1.09 -5.40
C TRP A 40 6.00 1.15 -6.45
N ILE A 41 6.27 1.88 -7.52
CA ILE A 41 5.44 1.91 -8.72
C ILE A 41 6.29 1.52 -9.92
N GLY A 42 5.67 1.19 -11.04
CA GLY A 42 6.41 0.80 -12.22
C GLY A 42 5.51 0.42 -13.37
N ALA A 43 6.13 -0.02 -14.45
CA ALA A 43 5.47 -0.43 -15.67
C ALA A 43 5.87 -1.86 -16.05
N GLY A 44 4.95 -2.58 -16.67
CA GLY A 44 5.21 -3.91 -17.21
C GLY A 44 4.13 -4.37 -18.17
N VAL A 45 4.44 -5.41 -18.94
CA VAL A 45 3.50 -6.05 -19.86
C VAL A 45 3.24 -7.48 -19.38
N ALA A 46 1.97 -7.82 -19.21
CA ALA A 46 1.59 -9.18 -18.86
C ALA A 46 1.85 -10.11 -20.05
N ASP A 47 2.51 -11.24 -19.78
CA ASP A 47 2.73 -12.33 -20.72
C ASP A 47 1.88 -13.51 -20.28
N ILE A 48 0.72 -13.67 -20.93
CA ILE A 48 -0.33 -14.60 -20.54
C ILE A 48 -0.52 -15.61 -21.66
N ASP A 49 -0.30 -16.88 -21.33
CA ASP A 49 -0.66 -18.01 -22.17
C ASP A 49 -1.73 -18.85 -21.47
N MET A 50 -2.72 -19.33 -22.22
CA MET A 50 -3.83 -20.10 -21.71
C MET A 50 -3.96 -21.40 -22.51
N PHE A 51 -3.87 -22.51 -21.80
CA PHE A 51 -4.09 -23.83 -22.35
C PHE A 51 -5.17 -24.58 -21.56
N ARG A 52 -6.37 -24.66 -22.16
CA ARG A 52 -7.52 -25.41 -21.61
C ARG A 52 -7.87 -25.03 -20.17
N GLY A 53 -7.88 -23.73 -19.87
CA GLY A 53 -8.18 -23.20 -18.54
C GLY A 53 -6.99 -23.20 -17.56
N ASN A 54 -5.84 -23.75 -17.95
CA ASN A 54 -4.58 -23.58 -17.22
C ASN A 54 -3.89 -22.32 -17.75
N PHE A 55 -3.53 -21.42 -16.84
CA PHE A 55 -2.89 -20.15 -17.19
C PHE A 55 -1.41 -20.18 -16.81
N SER A 56 -0.54 -19.84 -17.76
CA SER A 56 0.83 -19.43 -17.49
C SER A 56 0.86 -17.90 -17.52
N ILE A 57 0.91 -17.28 -16.34
CA ILE A 57 0.94 -15.83 -16.19
C ILE A 57 2.35 -15.42 -15.76
N LYS A 58 3.01 -14.61 -16.57
CA LYS A 58 4.33 -14.02 -16.28
C LYS A 58 4.24 -12.51 -16.42
N ASP A 59 5.13 -11.81 -15.72
CA ASP A 59 5.24 -10.35 -15.84
C ASP A 59 6.57 -9.99 -16.52
N LYS A 60 6.49 -9.35 -17.70
CA LYS A 60 7.65 -8.71 -18.32
C LYS A 60 7.76 -7.32 -17.70
N LEU A 61 8.49 -7.26 -16.59
CA LEU A 61 8.68 -6.04 -15.82
C LEU A 61 9.64 -5.09 -16.55
N ASN A 62 9.17 -3.89 -16.89
CA ASN A 62 9.99 -2.86 -17.52
C ASN A 62 10.69 -2.01 -16.46
N GLU A 63 9.93 -1.59 -15.45
CA GLU A 63 10.40 -0.66 -14.42
C GLU A 63 9.84 -1.02 -13.05
N LYS A 64 10.66 -0.79 -12.02
CA LYS A 64 10.24 -0.85 -10.62
C LYS A 64 11.01 0.19 -9.83
N ILE A 65 10.31 1.25 -9.48
CA ILE A 65 10.89 2.47 -8.93
C ILE A 65 10.41 2.62 -7.50
N ALA A 66 11.36 2.76 -6.58
CA ALA A 66 11.07 3.06 -5.19
C ALA A 66 10.69 4.53 -5.06
N LEU A 67 9.52 4.83 -4.48
CA LEU A 67 9.18 6.19 -4.09
C LEU A 67 9.75 6.41 -2.70
N THR A 68 10.85 7.15 -2.62
CA THR A 68 11.65 7.33 -1.40
C THR A 68 11.31 8.62 -0.64
N GLU A 69 10.61 9.54 -1.28
CA GLU A 69 10.15 10.77 -0.68
C GLU A 69 8.66 10.66 -0.37
N ALA A 70 8.24 11.20 0.78
CA ALA A 70 6.84 11.23 1.15
C ALA A 70 6.50 12.51 1.93
N THR A 71 5.42 13.17 1.55
CA THR A 71 4.84 14.30 2.30
C THR A 71 3.44 13.94 2.79
N VAL A 72 3.17 14.20 4.07
CA VAL A 72 1.87 13.89 4.70
C VAL A 72 1.14 15.19 5.05
N SER A 73 -0.08 15.31 4.54
CA SER A 73 -1.00 16.42 4.79
C SER A 73 -2.28 15.92 5.45
N GLU A 74 -2.85 16.71 6.36
CA GLU A 74 -4.13 16.42 6.98
C GLU A 74 -5.30 16.85 6.08
N LEU A 75 -6.34 16.05 6.04
CA LEU A 75 -7.61 16.33 5.36
C LEU A 75 -8.76 16.29 6.38
N PRO A 76 -9.92 16.90 6.07
CA PRO A 76 -11.09 16.85 6.96
C PRO A 76 -11.55 15.44 7.35
N ASP A 77 -11.28 14.44 6.49
CA ASP A 77 -11.71 13.04 6.64
C ASP A 77 -10.53 12.05 6.72
N GLY A 78 -9.32 12.53 7.01
CA GLY A 78 -8.15 11.69 7.22
C GLY A 78 -6.85 12.36 6.78
N TRP A 79 -6.06 11.68 5.95
CA TRP A 79 -4.75 12.15 5.52
C TRP A 79 -4.50 11.90 4.03
N LEU A 80 -3.66 12.74 3.45
CA LEU A 80 -3.11 12.58 2.11
C LEU A 80 -1.60 12.36 2.23
N VAL A 81 -1.11 11.27 1.65
CA VAL A 81 0.32 11.01 1.52
C VAL A 81 0.69 11.12 0.04
N GLN A 82 1.57 12.05 -0.29
CA GLN A 82 2.13 12.21 -1.62
C GLN A 82 3.52 11.58 -1.63
N PHE A 83 3.67 10.49 -2.38
CA PHE A 83 4.94 9.81 -2.58
C PHE A 83 5.61 10.31 -3.87
N SER A 84 6.92 10.44 -3.87
CA SER A 84 7.69 10.83 -5.04
C SER A 84 9.06 10.17 -5.14
N ARG A 85 9.60 10.22 -6.36
CA ARG A 85 11.01 9.99 -6.68
C ARG A 85 11.44 11.07 -7.66
N GLY A 86 12.04 12.14 -7.16
CA GLY A 86 12.30 13.33 -7.96
C GLY A 86 11.01 14.00 -8.43
N ALA A 87 11.09 14.83 -9.47
CA ALA A 87 10.01 15.74 -9.85
C ALA A 87 8.89 15.12 -10.71
N THR A 88 9.10 13.93 -11.30
CA THR A 88 8.23 13.42 -12.38
C THR A 88 7.50 12.12 -12.03
N ILE A 89 7.90 11.44 -10.96
CA ILE A 89 7.38 10.11 -10.61
C ILE A 89 6.73 10.21 -9.24
N SER A 90 5.41 10.04 -9.21
CA SER A 90 4.62 10.23 -7.99
C SER A 90 3.39 9.33 -7.93
N ALA A 91 2.93 9.14 -6.70
CA ALA A 91 1.68 8.45 -6.39
C ALA A 91 1.05 9.07 -5.15
N THR A 92 -0.27 9.05 -5.10
CA THR A 92 -1.06 9.62 -4.02
C THR A 92 -1.80 8.52 -3.25
N LEU A 93 -1.66 8.52 -1.93
CA LEU A 93 -2.39 7.66 -1.01
C LEU A 93 -3.31 8.49 -0.12
N ARG A 94 -4.62 8.27 -0.24
CA ARG A 94 -5.59 8.79 0.72
C ARG A 94 -5.84 7.76 1.82
N ILE A 95 -5.73 8.20 3.06
CA ILE A 95 -5.96 7.39 4.26
C ILE A 95 -7.19 7.93 4.95
N SER A 96 -8.20 7.10 5.13
CA SER A 96 -9.45 7.48 5.81
C SER A 96 -10.05 6.29 6.56
N ALA A 97 -11.20 6.51 7.19
CA ALA A 97 -12.04 5.45 7.73
C ALA A 97 -13.39 5.42 6.98
N ASP A 98 -13.88 4.22 6.66
CA ASP A 98 -15.23 4.06 6.09
C ASP A 98 -16.33 4.27 7.14
N GLU A 99 -17.60 4.20 6.73
CA GLU A 99 -18.76 4.39 7.61
C GLU A 99 -18.85 3.33 8.74
N ALA A 100 -18.21 2.17 8.56
CA ALA A 100 -18.11 1.13 9.57
C ALA A 100 -16.85 1.27 10.44
N GLY A 101 -16.07 2.34 10.23
CA GLY A 101 -14.83 2.62 10.93
C GLY A 101 -13.63 1.80 10.47
N ARG A 102 -13.70 1.15 9.31
CA ARG A 102 -12.58 0.37 8.76
C ARG A 102 -11.56 1.29 8.13
N LEU A 103 -10.28 1.01 8.36
CA LEU A 103 -9.18 1.69 7.67
C LEU A 103 -9.30 1.50 6.15
N LYS A 104 -9.36 2.60 5.42
CA LYS A 104 -9.38 2.66 3.96
C LYS A 104 -8.09 3.28 3.44
N LEU A 105 -7.47 2.61 2.47
CA LEU A 105 -6.26 3.05 1.78
C LEU A 105 -6.57 3.14 0.28
N ASP A 106 -6.78 4.36 -0.23
CA ASP A 106 -7.01 4.60 -1.65
C ASP A 106 -5.69 5.08 -2.29
N LEU A 107 -5.03 4.20 -3.05
CA LEU A 107 -3.75 4.46 -3.67
C LEU A 107 -3.90 4.63 -5.19
N GLN A 108 -3.30 5.69 -5.73
CA GLN A 108 -3.33 6.00 -7.16
C GLN A 108 -1.94 6.42 -7.63
N ASN A 109 -1.48 5.84 -8.74
CA ASN A 109 -0.33 6.36 -9.47
C ASN A 109 -0.79 7.55 -10.31
N ASP A 110 0.04 8.60 -10.36
CA ASP A 110 -0.36 9.83 -11.04
C ASP A 110 -0.26 9.70 -12.57
N ASP A 111 0.59 8.80 -13.07
CA ASP A 111 0.73 8.45 -14.48
C ASP A 111 0.21 7.01 -14.74
N LEU A 112 -0.69 6.89 -15.72
CA LEU A 112 -1.28 5.63 -16.17
C LEU A 112 -0.27 4.67 -16.79
N HIS A 113 0.89 5.16 -17.26
CA HIS A 113 1.99 4.31 -17.72
C HIS A 113 2.50 3.40 -16.60
N HIS A 114 2.47 3.88 -15.35
CA HIS A 114 2.83 3.07 -14.19
C HIS A 114 1.67 2.14 -13.81
N ASN A 115 1.60 0.99 -14.47
CA ASN A 115 0.56 -0.03 -14.30
C ASN A 115 0.91 -1.14 -13.29
N ARG A 116 1.90 -0.93 -12.41
CA ARG A 116 2.29 -1.84 -11.33
C ARG A 116 2.43 -1.10 -10.01
N ILE A 117 2.06 -1.77 -8.92
CA ILE A 117 2.17 -1.26 -7.55
C ILE A 117 2.70 -2.38 -6.66
N TRP A 118 3.69 -2.05 -5.83
CA TRP A 118 4.12 -2.89 -4.71
C TRP A 118 3.99 -2.09 -3.42
N LEU A 119 3.12 -2.54 -2.52
CA LEU A 119 2.93 -1.94 -1.19
C LEU A 119 3.44 -2.90 -0.12
N ARG A 120 4.42 -2.45 0.67
CA ARG A 120 4.94 -3.20 1.82
C ARG A 120 4.15 -2.83 3.07
N ARG A 121 3.55 -3.85 3.70
CA ARG A 121 2.95 -3.73 5.03
C ARG A 121 3.93 -4.19 6.10
N ALA A 122 3.87 -3.57 7.27
CA ALA A 122 4.64 -4.04 8.41
C ALA A 122 4.15 -5.42 8.87
N ALA A 123 5.08 -6.30 9.22
CA ALA A 123 4.81 -7.63 9.75
C ALA A 123 5.82 -7.98 10.85
N SER A 124 5.38 -8.66 11.89
CA SER A 124 6.26 -9.21 12.95
C SER A 124 6.78 -10.58 12.52
N PRO A 125 8.01 -11.02 12.85
CA PRO A 125 8.55 -12.34 12.45
C PRO A 125 7.71 -13.56 12.84
N GLY A 126 7.02 -13.51 14.00
CA GLY A 126 6.24 -14.64 14.53
C GLY A 126 4.75 -14.68 14.14
N GLY A 127 4.25 -13.70 13.40
CA GLY A 127 2.87 -13.74 12.89
C GLY A 127 2.61 -14.90 11.93
N ALA A 128 1.35 -15.28 11.74
CA ALA A 128 0.95 -16.20 10.68
C ALA A 128 -0.05 -15.50 9.75
N ILE A 129 -0.05 -15.86 8.47
CA ILE A 129 -0.98 -15.36 7.46
C ILE A 129 -1.84 -16.53 7.00
N PHE A 130 -3.16 -16.33 7.00
CA PHE A 130 -4.14 -17.33 6.59
C PHE A 130 -5.14 -16.69 5.60
N GLY A 131 -5.89 -17.51 4.88
CA GLY A 131 -6.92 -17.07 3.95
C GLY A 131 -6.46 -17.10 2.50
N CYS A 132 -6.56 -15.98 1.78
CA CYS A 132 -6.32 -15.90 0.32
C CYS A 132 -7.21 -16.88 -0.50
N GLY A 133 -8.46 -17.07 -0.07
CA GLY A 133 -9.41 -17.98 -0.73
C GLY A 133 -9.25 -19.43 -0.29
N ALA A 134 -9.55 -20.36 -1.21
CA ALA A 134 -9.40 -21.79 -0.96
C ALA A 134 -7.98 -22.25 -1.35
N GLN A 135 -7.18 -22.61 -0.35
CA GLN A 135 -5.81 -23.08 -0.50
C GLN A 135 -5.74 -24.60 -0.33
N CYS A 136 -5.03 -25.29 -1.23
CA CYS A 136 -4.95 -26.75 -1.23
C CYS A 136 -3.60 -27.30 -0.72
N SER A 137 -2.57 -26.46 -0.65
CA SER A 137 -1.22 -26.88 -0.28
C SER A 137 -0.85 -26.44 1.14
N GLU A 138 -1.01 -25.15 1.44
CA GLU A 138 -0.57 -24.56 2.71
C GLU A 138 -1.73 -23.84 3.38
N VAL A 139 -1.89 -24.05 4.69
CA VAL A 139 -2.85 -23.30 5.52
C VAL A 139 -2.19 -22.01 6.01
N ALA A 140 -0.96 -22.11 6.53
CA ALA A 140 -0.16 -20.96 6.94
C ALA A 140 0.68 -20.47 5.75
N LEU A 141 0.35 -19.30 5.21
CA LEU A 141 0.92 -18.74 3.99
C LEU A 141 2.23 -17.98 4.21
N ARG A 142 2.74 -17.98 5.43
CA ARG A 142 3.98 -17.30 5.75
C ARG A 142 5.16 -18.17 5.34
N GLY A 143 6.05 -17.62 4.52
CA GLY A 143 7.34 -18.20 4.13
C GLY A 143 8.47 -17.18 4.18
#